data_AF-A0A7C1MP66-F1
#
_entry.id   AF-A0A7C1MP66-F1
#
_cell.length_a   1.000
_cell.length_b   1.000
_cell.length_c   1.000
_cell.angle_alpha   90.00
_cell.angle_beta   90.00
_cell.angle_gamma   90.00
#
_symmetry.space_group_name_H-M   'P 1'
#
loop_
_entity.id
_entity.type
_entity.pdbx_description
1 polymer ?
#
loop_
_entity_poly.entity_id
_entity_poly.type
_entity_poly.pdbx_seq_one_letter_code
_entity_poly.pdbx_strand_id
1 'polypeptide(L)'
;MIRKRTVFVAILGLLLVAVAIAGYMRWQLKQGRLTPPPAGISIMMEKVAEAAELPTGFIVWSSNRFGNHDILKMDLPGRKITRLTTNPYTEYFPRISPDGRYIVFSRSQKPWVSQRNMELWDVILLDLKTGKERELAKNANTPTWSIDGKKVYFQRNVMNLAEIDIETGKERILFTSGNGDVKKNAALTTPGFNAY
;
A
#
# COMPACT_ATOMS: atom_id res chain seq x y z
N MET A 1 -39.57 -55.04 15.85
CA MET A 1 -38.15 -54.64 16.01
C MET A 1 -37.66 -53.61 14.98
N ILE A 2 -38.23 -53.59 13.76
CA ILE A 2 -37.80 -52.76 12.61
C ILE A 2 -38.03 -51.24 12.82
N ARG A 3 -39.15 -50.83 13.44
CA ARG A 3 -39.52 -49.40 13.66
C ARG A 3 -38.56 -48.63 14.57
N LYS A 4 -37.89 -49.30 15.52
CA LYS A 4 -36.89 -48.67 16.40
C LYS A 4 -35.57 -48.38 15.67
N ARG A 5 -35.22 -49.21 14.68
CA ARG A 5 -34.00 -49.04 13.86
C ARG A 5 -34.14 -47.88 12.88
N THR A 6 -35.29 -47.71 12.24
CA THR A 6 -35.54 -46.57 11.34
C THR A 6 -35.57 -45.23 12.08
N VAL A 7 -36.16 -45.18 13.28
CA VAL A 7 -36.12 -43.97 14.13
C VAL A 7 -34.68 -43.66 14.56
N PHE A 8 -33.91 -44.66 14.95
CA PHE A 8 -32.51 -44.48 15.33
C PHE A 8 -31.64 -43.96 14.17
N VAL A 9 -31.82 -44.50 12.96
CA VAL A 9 -31.11 -44.04 11.76
C VAL A 9 -31.50 -42.61 11.38
N ALA A 10 -32.79 -42.25 11.52
CA ALA A 10 -33.24 -40.88 11.26
C ALA A 10 -32.63 -39.87 12.24
N ILE A 11 -32.55 -40.21 13.54
CA ILE A 11 -31.91 -39.37 14.56
C ILE A 11 -30.41 -39.21 14.28
N LEU A 12 -29.73 -40.30 13.90
CA LEU A 12 -28.31 -40.26 13.56
C LEU A 12 -28.05 -39.39 12.30
N GLY A 13 -28.94 -39.46 11.30
CA GLY A 13 -28.89 -38.61 10.12
C GLY A 13 -29.05 -37.12 10.46
N LEU A 14 -30.00 -36.77 11.32
CA LEU A 14 -30.19 -35.39 11.78
C LEU A 14 -28.99 -34.87 12.58
N LEU A 15 -28.39 -35.71 13.42
CA LEU A 15 -27.16 -35.38 14.15
C LEU A 15 -25.99 -35.10 13.22
N LEU A 16 -25.79 -35.93 12.19
CA LEU A 16 -24.74 -35.71 11.20
C LEU A 16 -24.92 -34.40 10.43
N VAL A 17 -26.15 -34.07 10.05
CA VAL A 17 -26.47 -32.79 9.40
C VAL A 17 -26.18 -31.61 10.34
N ALA A 18 -26.58 -31.70 11.61
CA ALA A 18 -26.32 -30.65 12.60
C ALA A 18 -24.81 -30.43 12.82
N VAL A 19 -24.02 -31.50 12.90
CA VAL A 19 -22.55 -31.41 13.03
C VAL A 19 -21.93 -30.79 11.79
N ALA A 20 -22.39 -31.15 10.59
CA ALA A 20 -21.92 -30.56 9.34
C ALA A 20 -22.22 -29.04 9.28
N ILE A 21 -23.43 -28.62 9.67
CA ILE A 21 -23.82 -27.21 9.74
C ILE A 21 -22.95 -26.47 10.77
N ALA A 22 -22.76 -27.04 11.97
CA ALA A 22 -21.93 -26.42 13.00
C ALA A 22 -20.45 -26.29 12.56
N GLY A 23 -19.92 -27.32 11.87
CA GLY A 23 -18.58 -27.29 11.28
C GLY A 23 -18.44 -26.21 10.22
N TYR A 24 -19.43 -26.09 9.32
CA TYR A 24 -19.47 -25.05 8.29
C TYR A 24 -19.55 -23.64 8.90
N MET A 25 -20.42 -23.43 9.90
CA MET A 25 -20.54 -22.14 10.61
C MET A 25 -19.23 -21.76 11.32
N ARG A 26 -18.56 -22.73 11.96
CA ARG A 26 -17.28 -22.50 12.62
C ARG A 26 -16.16 -22.20 11.62
N TRP A 27 -16.18 -22.84 10.45
CA TRP A 27 -15.26 -22.54 9.36
C TRP A 27 -15.48 -21.12 8.80
N GLN A 28 -16.73 -20.71 8.59
CA GLN A 28 -17.10 -19.35 8.20
C GLN A 28 -16.62 -18.30 9.22
N LEU A 29 -16.78 -18.56 10.53
CA LEU A 29 -16.30 -17.66 11.57
C LEU A 29 -14.76 -17.54 11.59
N LYS A 30 -14.02 -18.60 11.23
CA LYS A 30 -12.55 -18.56 11.10
C LYS A 30 -12.08 -17.77 9.88
N GLN A 31 -12.88 -17.71 8.81
CA GLN A 31 -12.56 -16.94 7.59
C GLN A 31 -12.74 -15.42 7.80
N GLY A 32 -13.25 -15.00 8.96
CA GLY A 32 -13.63 -13.60 9.22
C GLY A 32 -14.91 -13.26 8.47
N ARG A 33 -15.82 -12.50 9.11
CA ARG A 33 -16.98 -11.97 8.38
C ARG A 33 -16.48 -10.96 7.35
N LEU A 34 -16.58 -11.32 6.06
CA LEU A 34 -16.50 -10.38 4.93
C LEU A 34 -17.81 -9.58 4.79
N THR A 35 -18.44 -9.19 5.90
CA THR A 35 -19.45 -8.13 5.79
C THR A 35 -18.65 -6.84 5.60
N PRO A 36 -18.69 -6.21 4.41
CA PRO A 36 -18.07 -4.91 4.27
C PRO A 36 -18.61 -3.99 5.38
N PRO A 37 -17.79 -3.10 5.95
CA PRO A 37 -18.30 -2.11 6.87
C PRO A 37 -19.47 -1.37 6.20
N PRO A 38 -20.46 -0.89 6.96
CA PRO A 38 -21.50 -0.02 6.42
C PRO A 38 -20.85 1.07 5.57
N ALA A 39 -21.48 1.42 4.45
CA ALA A 39 -21.01 2.53 3.64
C ALA A 39 -20.80 3.75 4.55
N GLY A 40 -19.61 4.36 4.47
CA GLY A 40 -19.32 5.56 5.23
C GLY A 40 -20.37 6.63 4.93
N ILE A 41 -20.76 7.40 5.94
CA ILE A 41 -21.65 8.54 5.73
C ILE A 41 -20.85 9.61 5.00
N SER A 42 -21.21 9.91 3.76
CA SER A 42 -20.65 11.04 3.03
C SER A 42 -21.01 12.34 3.74
N ILE A 43 -20.01 13.03 4.26
CA ILE A 43 -20.16 14.41 4.76
C ILE A 43 -20.25 15.35 3.56
N MET A 44 -21.31 16.14 3.51
CA MET A 44 -21.47 17.20 2.50
C MET A 44 -20.30 18.17 2.60
N MET A 45 -19.67 18.49 1.46
CA MET A 45 -18.46 19.32 1.41
C MET A 45 -18.62 20.69 2.07
N GLU A 46 -19.85 21.23 2.11
CA GLU A 46 -20.19 22.46 2.83
C GLU A 46 -19.88 22.39 4.33
N LYS A 47 -19.97 21.21 4.96
CA LYS A 47 -19.59 20.98 6.36
C LYS A 47 -18.10 20.70 6.56
N VAL A 48 -17.36 20.43 5.47
CA VAL A 48 -15.89 20.28 5.47
C VAL A 48 -15.21 21.65 5.32
N ALA A 49 -15.99 22.71 5.05
CA ALA A 49 -15.51 24.09 4.96
C ALA A 49 -15.23 24.73 6.34
N GLU A 50 -15.53 24.03 7.43
CA GLU A 50 -15.32 24.50 8.81
C GLU A 50 -14.32 23.61 9.58
N ALA A 51 -13.56 22.77 8.88
CA ALA A 51 -12.40 22.12 9.48
C ALA A 51 -11.33 23.20 9.72
N ALA A 52 -11.15 23.57 10.98
CA ALA A 52 -10.14 24.48 11.48
C ALA A 52 -8.86 24.46 10.64
N GLU A 53 -8.41 25.65 10.23
CA GLU A 53 -7.17 25.97 9.50
C GLU A 53 -6.39 24.74 8.99
N LEU A 54 -6.78 24.25 7.80
CA LEU A 54 -6.02 23.19 7.14
C LEU A 54 -4.52 23.60 7.07
N PRO A 55 -3.60 22.66 7.36
CA PRO A 55 -2.18 22.98 7.34
C PRO A 55 -1.76 23.47 5.96
N THR A 56 -0.88 24.47 5.91
CA THR A 56 -0.27 24.92 4.67
C THR A 56 0.70 23.85 4.16
N GLY A 57 0.59 23.49 2.89
CA GLY A 57 1.45 22.49 2.29
C GLY A 57 0.76 21.79 1.14
N PHE A 58 1.13 20.53 0.91
CA PHE A 58 0.50 19.72 -0.12
C PHE A 58 0.50 18.24 0.24
N ILE A 59 -0.44 17.52 -0.36
CA ILE A 59 -0.49 16.06 -0.32
C ILE A 59 -0.26 15.50 -1.71
N VAL A 60 0.22 14.25 -1.78
CA VAL A 60 0.42 13.52 -3.03
C VAL A 60 -0.19 12.14 -2.93
N TRP A 61 -0.80 11.66 -4.01
CA TRP A 61 -1.39 10.31 -4.05
C TRP A 61 -1.43 9.78 -5.49
N SER A 62 -1.59 8.46 -5.61
CA SER A 62 -1.86 7.81 -6.89
C SER A 62 -3.37 7.73 -7.13
N SER A 63 -3.85 8.07 -8.32
CA SER A 63 -5.28 8.02 -8.66
C SER A 63 -5.50 7.57 -10.09
N ASN A 64 -6.46 6.67 -10.30
CA ASN A 64 -6.89 6.21 -11.62
C ASN A 64 -8.02 7.06 -12.24
N ARG A 65 -8.31 8.25 -11.69
CA ARG A 65 -9.45 9.09 -12.12
C ARG A 65 -9.38 9.54 -13.59
N PHE A 66 -8.21 9.41 -14.22
CA PHE A 66 -7.97 9.74 -15.62
C PHE A 66 -7.71 8.50 -16.49
N GLY A 67 -8.11 7.31 -16.03
CA GLY A 67 -7.99 6.04 -16.78
C GLY A 67 -6.68 5.29 -16.58
N ASN A 68 -5.67 5.93 -15.97
CA ASN A 68 -4.42 5.31 -15.52
C ASN A 68 -4.08 5.80 -14.10
N HIS A 69 -3.37 5.00 -13.33
CA HIS A 69 -2.83 5.45 -12.04
C HIS A 69 -1.70 6.44 -12.26
N ASP A 70 -2.00 7.72 -12.10
CA ASP A 70 -1.04 8.81 -12.15
C ASP A 70 -0.80 9.39 -10.76
N ILE A 71 0.30 10.11 -10.60
CA ILE A 71 0.61 10.87 -9.40
C ILE A 71 -0.09 12.24 -9.46
N LEU A 72 -0.90 12.51 -8.44
CA LEU A 72 -1.61 13.77 -8.25
C LEU A 72 -1.07 14.50 -7.02
N LYS A 73 -1.20 15.81 -7.04
CA LYS A 73 -0.89 16.73 -5.95
C LYS A 73 -2.13 17.56 -5.60
N MET A 74 -2.31 17.87 -4.33
CA MET A 74 -3.30 18.86 -3.88
C MET A 74 -2.62 19.86 -2.96
N ASP A 75 -2.71 21.13 -3.33
CA ASP A 75 -2.24 22.24 -2.49
C ASP A 75 -3.26 22.53 -1.39
N LEU A 76 -2.80 22.79 -0.17
CA LEU A 76 -3.61 23.14 0.99
C LEU A 76 -3.28 24.58 1.46
N PRO A 77 -4.26 25.33 1.98
CA PRO A 77 -5.66 24.95 2.21
C PRO A 77 -6.55 25.01 0.96
N GLY A 78 -6.05 25.56 -0.15
CA GLY A 78 -6.85 25.87 -1.35
C GLY A 78 -7.43 24.67 -2.12
N ARG A 79 -7.07 23.44 -1.74
CA ARG A 79 -7.52 22.16 -2.34
C ARG A 79 -7.37 22.09 -3.86
N LYS A 80 -6.42 22.84 -4.44
CA LYS A 80 -6.15 22.84 -5.87
C LYS A 80 -5.49 21.51 -6.25
N ILE A 81 -6.16 20.71 -7.06
CA ILE A 81 -5.63 19.43 -7.54
C ILE A 81 -4.88 19.64 -8.86
N THR A 82 -3.65 19.12 -8.93
CA THR A 82 -2.80 19.11 -10.13
C THR A 82 -2.38 17.68 -10.44
N ARG A 83 -2.53 17.26 -11.70
CA ARG A 83 -1.97 15.99 -12.20
C ARG A 83 -0.49 16.22 -12.49
N LEU A 84 0.39 15.50 -11.80
CA LEU A 84 1.85 15.69 -11.93
C LEU A 84 2.45 14.83 -13.04
N THR A 85 1.84 13.68 -13.33
CA THR A 85 2.34 12.73 -14.31
C THR A 85 1.25 12.31 -15.28
N THR A 86 1.65 11.93 -16.50
CA THR A 86 0.75 11.48 -17.58
C THR A 86 1.35 10.28 -18.33
N ASN A 87 2.19 9.49 -17.66
CA ASN A 87 2.85 8.35 -18.27
C ASN A 87 1.81 7.26 -18.61
N PRO A 88 1.95 6.51 -19.73
CA PRO A 88 1.03 5.42 -20.05
C PRO A 88 1.12 4.21 -19.10
N TYR A 89 2.09 4.18 -18.19
CA TYR A 89 2.28 3.09 -17.22
C TYR A 89 1.72 3.46 -15.84
N THR A 90 1.37 2.44 -15.06
CA THR A 90 0.76 2.59 -13.74
C THR A 90 1.78 3.09 -12.73
N GLU A 91 1.40 4.06 -11.89
CA GLU A 91 2.29 4.68 -10.90
C GLU A 91 1.73 4.62 -9.49
N TYR A 92 2.55 4.19 -8.52
CA TYR A 92 2.16 3.98 -7.13
C TYR A 92 3.19 4.49 -6.12
N PHE A 93 2.76 4.48 -4.85
CA PHE A 93 3.60 4.74 -3.69
C PHE A 93 4.38 6.06 -3.72
N PRO A 94 3.75 7.21 -4.05
CA PRO A 94 4.47 8.48 -4.00
C PRO A 94 4.92 8.82 -2.58
N ARG A 95 6.10 9.42 -2.45
CA ARG A 95 6.67 9.95 -1.21
C ARG A 95 7.33 11.30 -1.48
N ILE A 96 6.96 12.29 -0.68
CA ILE A 96 7.53 13.64 -0.72
C ILE A 96 8.91 13.61 -0.05
N SER A 97 9.92 14.25 -0.64
CA SER A 97 11.23 14.43 -0.01
C SER A 97 11.14 15.31 1.24
N PRO A 98 12.06 15.19 2.22
CA PRO A 98 12.04 16.00 3.43
C PRO A 98 12.03 17.52 3.19
N ASP A 99 12.66 17.98 2.10
CA ASP A 99 12.69 19.39 1.68
C ASP A 99 11.47 19.82 0.85
N GLY A 100 10.54 18.89 0.54
CA GLY A 100 9.36 19.15 -0.26
C GLY A 100 9.61 19.39 -1.76
N ARG A 101 10.85 19.27 -2.24
CA ARG A 101 11.23 19.57 -3.63
C ARG A 101 10.96 18.43 -4.60
N TYR A 102 11.03 17.20 -4.13
CA TYR A 102 10.97 16.01 -4.96
C TYR A 102 9.84 15.07 -4.54
N ILE A 103 9.39 14.26 -5.50
CA ILE A 103 8.56 13.08 -5.24
C ILE A 103 9.29 11.87 -5.77
N VAL A 104 9.40 10.83 -4.96
CA VAL A 104 9.80 9.50 -5.43
C VAL A 104 8.58 8.59 -5.49
N PHE A 105 8.47 7.77 -6.53
CA PHE A 105 7.35 6.85 -6.72
C PHE A 105 7.78 5.62 -7.53
N SER A 106 6.93 4.60 -7.56
CA SER A 106 7.12 3.41 -8.39
C SER A 106 6.32 3.53 -9.68
N ARG A 107 6.95 3.20 -10.81
CA ARG A 107 6.31 3.12 -12.13
C ARG A 107 6.43 1.71 -12.66
N SER A 108 5.35 1.16 -13.23
CA SER A 108 5.40 -0.16 -13.84
C SER A 108 6.16 -0.14 -15.16
N GLN A 109 6.78 -1.26 -15.53
CA GLN A 109 7.47 -1.41 -16.83
C GLN A 109 6.52 -1.71 -18.00
N LYS A 110 5.22 -1.91 -17.72
CA LYS A 110 4.16 -2.20 -18.68
C LYS A 110 2.92 -1.38 -18.35
N PRO A 111 1.99 -1.15 -19.31
CA PRO A 111 0.78 -0.36 -19.08
C PRO A 111 -0.05 -0.80 -17.87
N TRP A 112 -0.21 -2.11 -17.68
CA TRP A 112 -0.90 -2.66 -16.52
C TRP A 112 -0.04 -3.72 -15.84
N VAL A 113 0.21 -3.51 -14.55
CA VAL A 113 0.89 -4.47 -13.68
C VAL A 113 0.12 -4.52 -12.38
N SER A 114 -0.27 -5.73 -11.96
CA SER A 114 -0.84 -5.93 -10.63
C SER A 114 0.15 -5.43 -9.58
N GLN A 115 -0.30 -4.63 -8.62
CA GLN A 115 0.53 -4.15 -7.51
C GLN A 115 1.14 -5.30 -6.67
N ARG A 116 0.57 -6.52 -6.78
CA ARG A 116 1.10 -7.73 -6.14
C ARG A 116 2.31 -8.32 -6.87
N ASN A 117 2.53 -7.96 -8.14
CA ASN A 117 3.75 -8.30 -8.84
C ASN A 117 4.85 -7.38 -8.32
N MET A 118 5.98 -7.92 -7.87
CA MET A 118 7.04 -7.14 -7.24
C MET A 118 8.24 -6.90 -8.16
N GLU A 119 8.23 -7.44 -9.37
CA GLU A 119 9.41 -7.52 -10.26
C GLU A 119 9.33 -6.57 -11.46
N LEU A 120 8.17 -5.99 -11.76
CA LEU A 120 7.94 -5.15 -12.94
C LEU A 120 7.75 -3.67 -12.58
N TRP A 121 8.59 -3.16 -11.69
CA TRP A 121 8.55 -1.79 -11.19
C TRP A 121 9.91 -1.14 -11.24
N ASP A 122 9.94 0.16 -11.51
CA ASP A 122 11.10 1.02 -11.41
C ASP A 122 10.82 2.16 -10.43
N VAL A 123 11.87 2.71 -9.82
CA VAL A 123 11.78 3.87 -8.93
C VAL A 123 12.12 5.12 -9.71
N ILE A 124 11.19 6.07 -9.73
CA ILE A 124 11.27 7.34 -10.45
C ILE A 124 11.32 8.49 -9.46
N LEU A 125 12.15 9.49 -9.76
CA LEU A 125 12.25 10.77 -9.06
C LEU A 125 11.67 11.88 -9.94
N LEU A 126 10.71 12.63 -9.42
CA LEU A 126 10.15 13.83 -10.03
C LEU A 126 10.63 15.07 -9.28
N ASP A 127 11.23 16.02 -9.99
CA ASP A 127 11.56 17.35 -9.49
C ASP A 127 10.33 18.27 -9.65
N LEU A 128 9.73 18.73 -8.56
CA LEU A 128 8.52 19.55 -8.57
C LEU A 128 8.75 20.98 -9.08
N LYS A 129 10.00 21.46 -9.08
CA LYS A 129 10.35 22.79 -9.59
C LYS A 129 10.39 22.78 -11.12
N THR A 130 10.88 21.71 -11.71
CA THR A 130 11.10 21.62 -13.17
C THR A 130 10.09 20.75 -13.90
N GLY A 131 9.35 19.90 -13.18
CA GLY A 131 8.49 18.87 -13.76
C GLY A 131 9.24 17.72 -14.43
N LYS A 132 10.58 17.66 -14.29
CA LYS A 132 11.39 16.62 -14.93
C LYS A 132 11.43 15.37 -14.09
N GLU A 133 11.33 14.24 -14.77
CA GLU A 133 11.47 12.92 -14.18
C GLU A 133 12.86 12.35 -14.47
N ARG A 134 13.36 11.56 -13.52
CA ARG A 134 14.60 10.78 -13.64
C ARG A 134 14.37 9.41 -13.04
N GLU A 135 14.71 8.36 -13.77
CA GLU A 135 14.76 7.00 -13.22
C GLU A 135 15.93 6.90 -12.23
N LEU A 136 15.65 6.52 -10.99
CA LEU A 136 16.69 6.27 -9.99
C LEU A 136 17.16 4.83 -10.03
N ALA A 137 16.25 3.87 -10.16
CA ALA A 137 16.58 2.46 -10.11
C ALA A 137 15.59 1.62 -10.90
N LYS A 138 16.11 0.68 -11.70
CA LYS A 138 15.30 -0.35 -12.37
C LYS A 138 15.00 -1.53 -11.45
N ASN A 139 13.92 -2.25 -11.70
CA ASN A 139 13.53 -3.46 -10.94
C ASN A 139 13.50 -3.18 -9.42
N ALA A 140 12.89 -2.06 -9.07
CA ALA A 140 12.84 -1.48 -7.74
C ALA A 140 11.41 -1.00 -7.43
N ASN A 141 10.95 -1.20 -6.20
CA ASN A 141 9.58 -0.88 -5.80
C ASN A 141 9.54 -0.23 -4.41
N THR A 142 8.38 0.32 -4.05
CA THR A 142 8.03 0.82 -2.71
C THR A 142 9.07 1.76 -2.08
N PRO A 143 9.45 2.86 -2.78
CA PRO A 143 10.51 3.73 -2.33
C PRO A 143 10.13 4.56 -1.09
N THR A 144 11.13 4.94 -0.29
CA THR A 144 11.00 5.93 0.79
C THR A 144 12.31 6.69 0.99
N TRP A 145 12.25 7.88 1.58
CA TRP A 145 13.40 8.78 1.72
C TRP A 145 14.21 8.50 2.99
N SER A 146 15.51 8.79 2.93
CA SER A 146 16.29 9.08 4.14
C SER A 146 15.88 10.42 4.74
N ILE A 147 16.08 10.57 6.05
CA ILE A 147 15.68 11.77 6.80
C ILE A 147 16.38 13.04 6.29
N ASP A 148 17.60 12.92 5.78
CA ASP A 148 18.37 14.02 5.22
C ASP A 148 18.04 14.30 3.74
N GLY A 149 17.17 13.52 3.11
CA GLY A 149 16.75 13.68 1.72
C GLY A 149 17.82 13.33 0.67
N LYS A 150 18.98 12.79 1.08
CA LYS A 150 20.08 12.47 0.15
C LYS A 150 19.98 11.07 -0.46
N LYS A 151 19.21 10.19 0.16
CA LYS A 151 19.07 8.80 -0.26
C LYS A 151 17.61 8.38 -0.38
N VAL A 152 17.39 7.39 -1.23
CA VAL A 152 16.13 6.67 -1.35
C VAL A 152 16.37 5.21 -1.01
N TYR A 153 15.56 4.68 -0.09
CA TYR A 153 15.44 3.26 0.20
C TYR A 153 14.34 2.63 -0.64
N PHE A 154 14.54 1.41 -1.11
CA PHE A 154 13.54 0.70 -1.90
C PHE A 154 13.72 -0.81 -1.82
N GLN A 155 12.66 -1.53 -2.17
CA GLN A 155 12.71 -2.98 -2.33
C GLN A 155 13.31 -3.34 -3.68
N ARG A 156 14.27 -4.27 -3.69
CA ARG A 156 15.04 -4.70 -4.87
C ARG A 156 14.95 -6.21 -5.05
N ASN A 157 14.56 -6.63 -6.26
CA ASN A 157 14.44 -8.05 -6.64
C ASN A 157 13.68 -8.87 -5.58
N VAL A 158 12.59 -8.31 -5.05
CA VAL A 158 11.72 -8.89 -4.01
C VAL A 158 12.37 -9.05 -2.62
N MET A 159 13.56 -9.62 -2.53
CA MET A 159 14.14 -10.06 -1.26
C MET A 159 15.07 -9.04 -0.60
N ASN A 160 15.43 -7.96 -1.28
CA ASN A 160 16.45 -7.04 -0.80
C ASN A 160 15.88 -5.67 -0.44
N LEU A 161 16.43 -5.08 0.63
CA LEU A 161 16.34 -3.65 0.90
C LEU A 161 17.61 -3.00 0.39
N ALA A 162 17.47 -2.02 -0.51
CA ALA A 162 18.58 -1.26 -1.06
C ALA A 162 18.46 0.23 -0.67
N GLU A 163 19.59 0.92 -0.70
CA GLU A 163 19.65 2.38 -0.71
C GLU A 163 20.33 2.87 -2.00
N ILE A 164 19.90 4.02 -2.52
CA ILE A 164 20.59 4.75 -3.58
C ILE A 164 20.77 6.21 -3.17
N ASP A 165 21.97 6.74 -3.39
CA ASP A 165 22.27 8.15 -3.25
C ASP A 165 21.79 8.91 -4.50
N ILE A 166 20.96 9.95 -4.31
CA ILE A 166 20.28 10.61 -5.44
C ILE A 166 21.20 11.50 -6.27
N GLU A 167 22.35 11.92 -5.74
CA GLU A 167 23.28 12.79 -6.46
C GLU A 167 24.26 11.94 -7.27
N THR A 168 24.87 10.96 -6.62
CA THR A 168 25.92 10.11 -7.20
C THR A 168 25.37 8.90 -7.97
N GLY A 169 24.12 8.51 -7.71
CA GLY A 169 23.53 7.28 -8.26
C GLY A 169 24.12 6.00 -7.66
N LYS A 170 24.95 6.11 -6.60
CA LYS A 170 25.59 4.96 -5.98
C LYS A 170 24.56 4.16 -5.17
N GLU A 171 24.40 2.90 -5.52
CA GLU A 171 23.49 1.97 -4.85
C GLU A 171 24.22 0.98 -3.94
N ARG A 172 23.56 0.55 -2.86
CA ARG A 172 24.00 -0.52 -1.96
C ARG A 172 22.83 -1.37 -1.47
N ILE A 173 23.01 -2.69 -1.43
CA ILE A 173 22.12 -3.60 -0.69
C ILE A 173 22.42 -3.49 0.81
N LEU A 174 21.39 -3.16 1.60
CA LEU A 174 21.46 -3.04 3.05
C LEU A 174 21.07 -4.32 3.78
N PHE A 175 20.11 -5.05 3.22
CA PHE A 175 19.58 -6.27 3.82
C PHE A 175 19.02 -7.20 2.75
N THR A 176 19.16 -8.51 2.96
CA THR A 176 18.59 -9.57 2.12
C THR A 176 17.78 -10.50 3.02
N SER A 177 16.49 -10.64 2.74
CA SER A 177 15.63 -11.55 3.50
C SER A 177 16.15 -12.98 3.46
N GLY A 178 16.14 -13.65 4.62
CA GLY A 178 16.71 -14.99 4.79
C GLY A 178 18.23 -15.00 5.03
N ASN A 179 18.91 -13.86 4.88
CA ASN A 179 20.34 -13.70 5.17
C ASN A 179 20.57 -12.68 6.29
N GLY A 180 21.23 -13.12 7.35
CA GLY A 180 21.66 -12.29 8.47
C GLY A 180 20.71 -12.35 9.68
N ASP A 181 21.30 -12.15 10.85
CA ASP A 181 20.56 -12.04 12.10
C ASP A 181 20.01 -10.62 12.26
N VAL A 182 18.75 -10.51 12.69
CA VAL A 182 18.28 -9.26 13.31
C VAL A 182 19.23 -8.98 14.47
N LYS A 183 19.96 -7.86 14.45
CA LYS A 183 20.93 -7.53 15.50
C LYS A 183 20.26 -7.73 16.86
N LYS A 184 20.96 -8.34 17.81
CA LYS A 184 20.46 -8.67 19.15
C LYS A 184 19.74 -7.51 19.87
N ASN A 185 20.06 -6.27 19.51
CA ASN A 185 19.48 -5.04 20.08
C ASN A 185 18.64 -4.23 19.08
N ALA A 186 18.24 -4.80 17.94
CA ALA A 186 17.33 -4.14 17.03
C ALA A 186 15.94 -4.12 17.67
N ALA A 187 15.43 -2.92 17.95
CA ALA A 187 14.06 -2.74 18.37
C ALA A 187 13.14 -2.95 17.16
N LEU A 188 12.56 -4.14 17.05
CA LEU A 188 11.47 -4.39 16.11
C LEU A 188 10.22 -3.71 16.66
N THR A 189 9.78 -2.65 16.01
CA THR A 189 8.51 -2.00 16.33
C THR A 189 7.47 -2.46 15.32
N THR A 190 6.36 -2.99 15.79
CA THR A 190 5.15 -3.07 14.98
C THR A 190 4.55 -1.67 14.99
N PRO A 191 4.33 -1.01 13.84
CA PRO A 191 3.65 0.27 13.83
C PRO A 191 2.28 0.13 14.51
N GLY A 192 2.14 0.72 15.69
CA GLY A 192 0.83 0.91 16.31
C GLY A 192 0.12 2.06 15.60
N PHE A 193 -1.20 2.05 15.56
CA PHE A 193 -2.00 3.16 15.02
C PHE A 193 -1.78 4.49 15.75
N ASN A 194 -1.04 4.49 16.85
CA ASN A 194 -0.74 5.64 17.68
C ASN A 194 0.74 5.98 17.51
N ALA A 195 1.07 6.72 16.45
CA ALA A 195 2.33 7.48 16.43
C ALA A 195 2.13 8.69 17.35
N TYR A 196 2.83 8.69 18.48
CA TYR A 196 2.91 9.83 19.42
C TYR A 196 3.84 10.90 18.87
#